data_AF-A0A7W2M3A4-F1
#
_entry.id   AF-A0A7W2M3A4-F1
#
_cell.length_a   1.000
_cell.length_b   1.000
_cell.length_c   1.000
_cell.angle_alpha   90.00
_cell.angle_beta   90.00
_cell.angle_gamma   90.00
#
_symmetry.space_group_name_H-M   'P 1'
#
loop_
_entity.id
_entity.type
_entity.pdbx_description
1 polymer ?
#
loop_
_entity_poly.entity_id
_entity_poly.type
_entity_poly.pdbx_seq_one_letter_code
_entity_poly.pdbx_strand_id
1 'polypeptide(L)'
;MKQFIIYVFCICFLFSCEKIERPRIQAPVNTNEKDDTKLIVNDTFSIGDVRRYGIFPNQTISNKKLAAIIEFSSGGPQLYFPKGFYPINLNIVGLSHISIYFDDATLGGGLTITDKENHQSSKIAINGNLKILDKIFIRESNNLFFENVTVKTDTLGSIYNSRNRGVSIYVGSKNIKFEKLKILNTGGDGSEFYTYVAAALQVHGWKNNPEYITINELEIQNAARTALYLTGQHHLLKKVQIKNFGFGSDANMFGLEDTKKGDEKMFSGAWINKCNDCVIDSLAIANKSLKGAYSINFGVGTYSQPTFINNVQFSENAKNMPLKDDPLTNILVKKTY
;
A
#
# COMPACT_ATOMS: atom_id res chain seq x y z
N MET A 1 28.64 -7.70 -63.51
CA MET A 1 28.74 -6.98 -62.21
C MET A 1 27.36 -6.65 -61.62
N LYS A 2 26.48 -7.63 -61.40
CA LYS A 2 25.21 -7.43 -60.66
C LYS A 2 24.85 -8.57 -59.71
N GLN A 3 25.55 -9.70 -59.74
CA GLN A 3 25.30 -10.84 -58.84
C GLN A 3 26.24 -10.91 -57.62
N PHE A 4 27.36 -10.17 -57.62
CA PHE A 4 28.31 -10.17 -56.49
C PHE A 4 27.91 -9.24 -55.33
N ILE A 5 27.04 -8.25 -55.60
CA ILE A 5 26.60 -7.28 -54.58
C ILE A 5 25.52 -7.88 -53.66
N ILE A 6 24.78 -8.89 -54.13
CA ILE A 6 23.70 -9.52 -53.34
C ILE A 6 24.25 -10.46 -52.26
N TYR A 7 25.40 -11.12 -52.51
CA TYR A 7 26.00 -12.03 -51.52
C TYR A 7 26.67 -11.30 -50.35
N VAL A 8 27.21 -10.09 -50.56
CA VAL A 8 27.81 -9.30 -49.48
C VAL A 8 26.75 -8.70 -48.55
N PHE A 9 25.55 -8.39 -49.06
CA PHE A 9 24.46 -7.86 -48.23
C PHE A 9 23.74 -8.92 -47.38
N CYS A 10 23.73 -10.20 -47.79
CA CYS A 10 23.14 -11.29 -47.01
C CYS A 10 24.02 -11.77 -45.84
N ILE A 11 25.34 -11.57 -45.88
CA ILE A 11 26.25 -12.01 -44.81
C ILE A 11 26.27 -11.01 -43.64
N CYS A 12 25.98 -9.73 -43.88
CA CYS A 12 25.94 -8.70 -42.83
C CYS A 12 24.70 -8.77 -41.93
N PHE A 13 23.65 -9.52 -42.29
CA PHE A 13 22.45 -9.69 -41.45
C PHE A 13 22.50 -10.88 -40.49
N LEU A 14 23.56 -11.71 -40.53
CA LEU A 14 23.70 -12.88 -39.64
C LEU A 14 24.50 -12.62 -38.35
N PHE A 15 25.04 -11.41 -38.15
CA PHE A 15 25.84 -11.08 -36.95
C PHE A 15 25.25 -10.01 -36.03
N SER A 16 24.06 -9.47 -36.30
CA SER A 16 23.41 -8.51 -35.39
C SER A 16 22.43 -9.21 -34.45
N CYS A 17 22.94 -10.12 -33.63
CA CYS A 17 22.24 -10.62 -32.46
C CYS A 17 23.18 -10.47 -31.25
N GLU A 18 23.50 -9.23 -30.90
CA GLU A 18 23.97 -8.95 -29.55
C GLU A 18 22.84 -9.34 -28.60
N LYS A 19 23.03 -10.46 -27.90
CA LYS A 19 22.27 -10.73 -26.68
C LYS A 19 22.52 -9.53 -25.78
N ILE A 20 21.53 -8.66 -25.67
CA ILE A 20 21.45 -7.69 -24.59
C ILE A 20 21.38 -8.52 -23.31
N GLU A 21 22.53 -8.80 -22.72
CA GLU A 21 22.61 -9.25 -21.35
C GLU A 21 21.99 -8.14 -20.53
N ARG A 22 20.73 -8.35 -20.12
CA ARG A 22 20.12 -7.53 -19.09
C ARG A 22 21.11 -7.52 -17.93
N PRO A 23 21.48 -6.36 -17.38
CA PRO A 23 22.38 -6.33 -16.25
C PRO A 23 21.80 -7.27 -15.20
N ARG A 24 22.57 -8.30 -14.84
CA ARG A 24 22.26 -9.13 -13.67
C ARG A 24 22.21 -8.15 -12.51
N ILE A 25 20.99 -7.86 -12.04
CA ILE A 25 20.79 -7.19 -10.77
C ILE A 25 21.52 -8.08 -9.77
N GLN A 26 22.67 -7.62 -9.28
CA GLN A 26 23.41 -8.35 -8.26
C GLN A 26 22.51 -8.41 -7.04
N ALA A 27 22.22 -9.63 -6.58
CA ALA A 27 21.56 -9.84 -5.32
C ALA A 27 22.35 -9.12 -4.22
N PRO A 28 21.67 -8.50 -3.25
CA PRO A 28 22.34 -7.79 -2.17
C PRO A 28 23.29 -8.72 -1.40
N VAL A 29 24.47 -8.19 -1.06
CA VAL A 29 25.51 -8.89 -0.30
C VAL A 29 25.01 -9.10 1.14
N ASN A 30 24.88 -10.36 1.56
CA ASN A 30 24.44 -10.73 2.91
C ASN A 30 25.52 -10.47 3.96
N THR A 31 25.12 -9.89 5.09
CA THR A 31 26.01 -9.62 6.24
C THR A 31 25.79 -10.57 7.43
N ASN A 32 24.90 -11.57 7.34
CA ASN A 32 24.79 -12.66 8.33
C ASN A 32 24.29 -13.94 7.65
N GLU A 33 25.18 -14.90 7.37
CA GLU A 33 24.77 -16.21 6.84
C GLU A 33 24.05 -17.01 7.94
N LYS A 34 22.72 -17.05 7.88
CA LYS A 34 21.94 -18.06 8.61
C LYS A 34 21.90 -19.35 7.80
N ASP A 35 22.04 -20.48 8.50
CA ASP A 35 21.86 -21.80 7.90
C ASP A 35 20.44 -21.98 7.37
N ASP A 36 20.33 -22.23 6.05
CA ASP A 36 19.07 -22.44 5.36
C ASP A 36 18.83 -23.89 4.90
N THR A 37 19.70 -24.83 5.30
CA THR A 37 19.73 -26.23 4.82
C THR A 37 18.37 -26.93 4.87
N LYS A 38 17.54 -26.64 5.89
CA LYS A 38 16.21 -27.25 6.06
C LYS A 38 15.12 -26.66 5.17
N LEU A 39 15.38 -25.51 4.52
CA LEU A 39 14.42 -24.76 3.71
C LEU A 39 14.72 -24.84 2.20
N ILE A 40 15.94 -25.23 1.82
CA ILE A 40 16.37 -25.29 0.41
C ILE A 40 15.50 -26.28 -0.36
N VAL A 41 15.04 -25.83 -1.52
CA VAL A 41 14.42 -26.66 -2.57
C VAL A 41 15.31 -26.69 -3.80
N ASN A 42 15.95 -25.57 -4.14
CA ASN A 42 16.81 -25.45 -5.31
C ASN A 42 18.03 -24.60 -4.96
N ASP A 43 19.17 -25.25 -4.82
CA ASP A 43 20.43 -24.65 -4.40
C ASP A 43 21.13 -23.80 -5.48
N THR A 44 20.66 -23.86 -6.73
CA THR A 44 21.18 -23.04 -7.84
C THR A 44 20.86 -21.55 -7.69
N PHE A 45 19.88 -21.21 -6.85
CA PHE A 45 19.56 -19.83 -6.49
C PHE A 45 20.32 -19.42 -5.23
N SER A 46 20.76 -18.15 -5.19
CA SER A 46 21.45 -17.57 -4.02
C SER A 46 20.55 -17.51 -2.79
N ILE A 47 21.17 -17.55 -1.60
CA ILE A 47 20.48 -17.33 -0.32
C ILE A 47 19.71 -16.00 -0.39
N GLY A 48 18.44 -16.02 0.04
CA GLY A 48 17.53 -14.88 -0.05
C GLY A 48 16.67 -14.84 -1.32
N ASP A 49 17.07 -15.46 -2.44
CA ASP A 49 16.17 -15.60 -3.59
C ASP A 49 15.03 -16.56 -3.23
N VAL A 50 13.79 -16.09 -3.31
CA VAL A 50 12.64 -16.87 -2.84
C VAL A 50 12.43 -18.17 -3.61
N ARG A 51 12.94 -18.27 -4.84
CA ARG A 51 12.92 -19.49 -5.66
C ARG A 51 13.80 -20.59 -5.07
N ARG A 52 14.88 -20.23 -4.35
CA ARG A 52 15.71 -21.17 -3.58
C ARG A 52 14.87 -21.99 -2.62
N TYR A 53 13.83 -21.38 -2.06
CA TYR A 53 12.94 -21.95 -1.06
C TYR A 53 11.63 -22.49 -1.66
N GLY A 54 11.52 -22.51 -3.00
CA GLY A 54 10.35 -23.03 -3.71
C GLY A 54 9.18 -22.05 -3.84
N ILE A 55 9.41 -20.74 -3.69
CA ILE A 55 8.42 -19.71 -4.03
C ILE A 55 8.67 -19.28 -5.48
N PHE A 56 7.82 -19.72 -6.39
CA PHE A 56 7.93 -19.38 -7.81
C PHE A 56 6.71 -18.57 -8.28
N PRO A 57 6.88 -17.68 -9.28
CA PRO A 57 5.75 -17.08 -9.97
C PRO A 57 4.77 -18.13 -10.51
N ASN A 58 3.48 -17.82 -10.42
CA ASN A 58 2.35 -18.63 -10.86
C ASN A 58 2.24 -20.01 -10.19
N GLN A 59 2.92 -20.22 -9.07
CA GLN A 59 2.84 -21.45 -8.28
C GLN A 59 2.31 -21.16 -6.88
N THR A 60 1.49 -22.07 -6.38
CA THR A 60 1.01 -22.01 -5.00
C THR A 60 2.09 -22.54 -4.05
N ILE A 61 2.10 -22.01 -2.83
CA ILE A 61 2.95 -22.49 -1.74
C ILE A 61 2.10 -22.60 -0.48
N SER A 62 2.38 -23.58 0.38
CA SER A 62 1.67 -23.70 1.64
C SER A 62 2.02 -22.53 2.58
N ASN A 63 1.01 -22.03 3.30
CA ASN A 63 1.18 -20.92 4.25
C ASN A 63 2.23 -21.23 5.31
N LYS A 64 2.32 -22.50 5.78
CA LYS A 64 3.33 -22.93 6.76
C LYS A 64 4.75 -22.77 6.21
N LYS A 65 4.97 -23.14 4.95
CA LYS A 65 6.29 -23.03 4.32
C LYS A 65 6.66 -21.57 4.07
N LEU A 66 5.73 -20.76 3.57
CA LEU A 66 5.93 -19.33 3.40
C LEU A 66 6.29 -18.67 4.74
N ALA A 67 5.54 -18.95 5.81
CA ALA A 67 5.80 -18.40 7.13
C ALA A 67 7.21 -18.76 7.65
N ALA A 68 7.65 -20.01 7.49
CA ALA A 68 8.99 -20.43 7.88
C ALA A 68 10.10 -19.68 7.11
N ILE A 69 9.88 -19.38 5.82
CA ILE A 69 10.84 -18.61 4.99
C ILE A 69 10.89 -17.15 5.44
N ILE A 70 9.73 -16.54 5.76
CA ILE A 70 9.69 -15.18 6.30
C ILE A 70 10.37 -15.12 7.68
N GLU A 71 10.10 -16.08 8.56
CA GLU A 71 10.76 -16.17 9.88
C GLU A 71 12.28 -16.32 9.76
N PHE A 72 12.74 -17.16 8.83
CA PHE A 72 14.17 -17.30 8.53
C PHE A 72 14.82 -15.96 8.18
N SER A 73 14.14 -15.11 7.40
CA SER A 73 14.63 -13.78 7.00
C SER A 73 14.70 -12.75 8.15
N SER A 74 14.04 -13.00 9.30
CA SER A 74 14.05 -12.09 10.45
C SER A 74 15.44 -11.96 11.06
N GLY A 75 16.11 -10.82 10.88
CA GLY A 75 17.52 -10.64 11.24
C GLY A 75 18.48 -11.52 10.41
N GLY A 76 17.99 -12.03 9.27
CA GLY A 76 18.73 -12.87 8.33
C GLY A 76 18.86 -12.19 6.97
N PRO A 77 18.89 -12.97 5.88
CA PRO A 77 19.11 -12.42 4.55
C PRO A 77 17.89 -11.64 4.04
N GLN A 78 18.15 -10.68 3.14
CA GLN A 78 17.10 -10.01 2.41
C GLN A 78 16.41 -11.00 1.45
N LEU A 79 15.07 -11.05 1.50
CA LEU A 79 14.31 -11.85 0.55
C LEU A 79 14.17 -11.12 -0.78
N TYR A 80 14.46 -11.79 -1.89
CA TYR A 80 14.33 -11.26 -3.24
C TYR A 80 13.21 -11.99 -3.99
N PHE A 81 12.14 -11.26 -4.29
CA PHE A 81 11.05 -11.72 -5.14
C PHE A 81 11.28 -11.22 -6.58
N PRO A 82 11.66 -12.10 -7.52
CA PRO A 82 11.78 -11.73 -8.92
C PRO A 82 10.41 -11.35 -9.51
N LYS A 83 10.43 -10.66 -10.64
CA LYS A 83 9.24 -10.33 -11.41
C LYS A 83 8.34 -11.54 -11.64
N GLY A 84 7.07 -11.35 -11.33
CA GLY A 84 6.06 -12.40 -11.48
C GLY A 84 4.80 -12.17 -10.67
N PHE A 85 3.83 -13.03 -10.89
CA PHE A 85 2.60 -13.09 -10.10
C PHE A 85 2.71 -14.20 -9.07
N TYR A 86 2.39 -13.93 -7.81
CA TYR A 86 2.49 -14.88 -6.70
C TYR A 86 1.10 -15.02 -6.04
N PRO A 87 0.41 -16.17 -6.18
CA PRO A 87 -0.94 -16.36 -5.64
C PRO A 87 -0.91 -16.60 -4.12
N ILE A 88 -0.40 -15.63 -3.36
CA ILE A 88 -0.16 -15.75 -1.92
C ILE A 88 -0.70 -14.54 -1.16
N ASN A 89 -0.96 -14.75 0.13
CA ASN A 89 -0.93 -13.69 1.13
C ASN A 89 0.44 -13.68 1.79
N LEU A 90 1.04 -12.50 1.93
CA LEU A 90 2.28 -12.35 2.69
C LEU A 90 1.95 -11.87 4.09
N ASN A 91 2.27 -12.68 5.11
CA ASN A 91 2.00 -12.36 6.50
C ASN A 91 3.32 -12.26 7.28
N ILE A 92 3.54 -11.13 7.94
CA ILE A 92 4.67 -10.88 8.84
C ILE A 92 4.07 -10.64 10.22
N VAL A 93 4.23 -11.62 11.13
CA VAL A 93 3.48 -11.66 12.39
C VAL A 93 4.44 -11.81 13.57
N GLY A 94 4.60 -10.75 14.37
CA GLY A 94 5.53 -10.68 15.50
C GLY A 94 7.01 -10.85 15.14
N LEU A 95 7.41 -10.44 13.94
CA LEU A 95 8.79 -10.58 13.46
C LEU A 95 9.49 -9.22 13.33
N SER A 96 10.82 -9.22 13.43
CA SER A 96 11.62 -7.99 13.31
C SER A 96 12.78 -8.10 12.33
N HIS A 97 13.32 -6.96 11.89
CA HIS A 97 14.50 -6.86 11.02
C HIS A 97 14.37 -7.69 9.74
N ILE A 98 13.25 -7.51 9.04
CA ILE A 98 12.99 -8.16 7.75
C ILE A 98 13.23 -7.16 6.63
N SER A 99 13.98 -7.57 5.61
CA SER A 99 14.13 -6.81 4.37
C SER A 99 13.63 -7.66 3.21
N ILE A 100 12.75 -7.12 2.38
CA ILE A 100 12.23 -7.79 1.18
C ILE A 100 12.38 -6.84 0.00
N TYR A 101 12.94 -7.32 -1.10
CA TYR A 101 12.97 -6.64 -2.39
C TYR A 101 12.01 -7.29 -3.37
N PHE A 102 11.13 -6.50 -3.97
CA PHE A 102 10.23 -6.92 -5.03
C PHE A 102 10.68 -6.30 -6.37
N ASP A 103 11.16 -7.14 -7.29
CA ASP A 103 11.46 -6.73 -8.66
C ASP A 103 10.17 -6.78 -9.50
N ASP A 104 9.29 -5.79 -9.39
CA ASP A 104 8.00 -5.74 -10.10
C ASP A 104 7.08 -6.96 -9.82
N ALA A 105 7.11 -7.50 -8.62
CA ALA A 105 6.28 -8.63 -8.21
C ALA A 105 4.83 -8.21 -7.92
N THR A 106 3.89 -9.13 -8.17
CA THR A 106 2.47 -8.97 -7.83
C THR A 106 2.04 -10.06 -6.86
N LEU A 107 1.56 -9.69 -5.68
CA LEU A 107 0.89 -10.60 -4.76
C LEU A 107 -0.60 -10.66 -5.12
N GLY A 108 -1.10 -11.87 -5.37
CA GLY A 108 -2.51 -12.11 -5.69
C GLY A 108 -3.45 -11.92 -4.51
N GLY A 109 -2.93 -11.98 -3.28
CA GLY A 109 -3.64 -11.65 -2.05
C GLY A 109 -3.18 -10.31 -1.45
N GLY A 110 -3.17 -10.25 -0.12
CA GLY A 110 -2.78 -9.10 0.68
C GLY A 110 -1.39 -9.22 1.33
N LEU A 111 -0.99 -8.12 1.98
CA LEU A 111 0.15 -8.04 2.89
C LEU A 111 -0.36 -7.68 4.29
N THR A 112 -0.12 -8.55 5.24
CA THR A 112 -0.47 -8.35 6.65
C THR A 112 0.79 -8.22 7.49
N ILE A 113 0.90 -7.15 8.26
CA ILE A 113 1.99 -6.93 9.23
C ILE A 113 1.38 -6.65 10.60
N THR A 114 1.47 -7.61 11.51
CA THR A 114 0.82 -7.52 12.82
C THR A 114 1.70 -8.05 13.96
N ASP A 115 1.28 -7.81 15.19
CA ASP A 115 1.85 -8.42 16.38
C ASP A 115 1.56 -9.92 16.49
N LYS A 116 2.36 -10.62 17.32
CA LYS A 116 2.09 -11.97 17.82
C LYS A 116 2.28 -11.98 19.33
N GLU A 117 1.26 -12.35 20.11
CA GLU A 117 1.39 -12.53 21.56
C GLU A 117 2.10 -11.35 22.25
N ASN A 118 1.68 -10.12 21.94
CA ASN A 118 2.26 -8.84 22.41
C ASN A 118 3.67 -8.50 21.88
N HIS A 119 4.22 -9.28 20.94
CA HIS A 119 5.45 -8.93 20.24
C HIS A 119 5.10 -8.18 18.96
N GLN A 120 5.40 -6.89 18.92
CA GLN A 120 5.14 -6.04 17.75
C GLN A 120 6.04 -6.45 16.56
N SER A 121 5.46 -6.46 15.36
CA SER A 121 6.28 -6.55 14.15
C SER A 121 7.04 -5.24 13.95
N SER A 122 8.34 -5.29 13.68
CA SER A 122 9.13 -4.06 13.62
C SER A 122 10.35 -4.07 12.72
N LYS A 123 10.83 -2.89 12.31
CA LYS A 123 12.05 -2.75 11.48
C LYS A 123 11.93 -3.57 10.20
N ILE A 124 10.84 -3.35 9.45
CA ILE A 124 10.56 -4.07 8.21
C ILE A 124 10.73 -3.11 7.04
N ALA A 125 11.50 -3.51 6.04
CA ALA A 125 11.70 -2.78 4.80
C ALA A 125 11.15 -3.56 3.60
N ILE A 126 10.20 -2.94 2.89
CA ILE A 126 9.60 -3.43 1.66
C ILE A 126 10.09 -2.55 0.51
N ASN A 127 11.13 -3.02 -0.18
CA ASN A 127 11.86 -2.31 -1.22
C ASN A 127 11.43 -2.77 -2.63
N GLY A 128 11.79 -1.97 -3.64
CA GLY A 128 11.44 -2.19 -5.03
C GLY A 128 9.99 -1.84 -5.34
N ASN A 129 9.41 -2.55 -6.31
CA ASN A 129 8.06 -2.32 -6.83
C ASN A 129 7.15 -3.50 -6.47
N LEU A 130 6.25 -3.26 -5.50
CA LEU A 130 5.29 -4.25 -5.04
C LEU A 130 3.88 -3.90 -5.52
N LYS A 131 3.21 -4.85 -6.18
CA LYS A 131 1.77 -4.78 -6.49
C LYS A 131 1.00 -5.76 -5.60
N ILE A 132 -0.14 -5.33 -5.08
CA ILE A 132 -1.01 -6.10 -4.20
C ILE A 132 -2.43 -6.05 -4.75
N LEU A 133 -3.10 -7.20 -4.87
CA LEU A 133 -4.43 -7.28 -5.48
C LEU A 133 -5.59 -7.24 -4.47
N ASP A 134 -5.29 -7.21 -3.16
CA ASP A 134 -6.29 -7.19 -2.11
C ASP A 134 -6.11 -6.09 -1.06
N LYS A 135 -5.39 -6.35 0.05
CA LYS A 135 -5.31 -5.42 1.18
C LYS A 135 -3.90 -5.32 1.72
N ILE A 136 -3.51 -4.12 2.16
CA ILE A 136 -2.44 -3.97 3.15
C ILE A 136 -3.09 -3.73 4.51
N PHE A 137 -2.77 -4.58 5.48
CA PHE A 137 -3.26 -4.43 6.85
C PHE A 137 -2.08 -4.39 7.81
N ILE A 138 -1.98 -3.30 8.56
CA ILE A 138 -0.92 -3.07 9.54
C ILE A 138 -1.56 -2.82 10.90
N ARG A 139 -1.10 -3.52 11.95
CA ARG A 139 -1.58 -3.35 13.33
C ARG A 139 -0.42 -3.58 14.30
N GLU A 140 -0.36 -2.84 15.42
CA GLU A 140 0.61 -3.08 16.50
C GLU A 140 2.03 -3.33 15.96
N SER A 141 2.47 -2.44 15.07
CA SER A 141 3.72 -2.58 14.32
C SER A 141 4.49 -1.27 14.29
N ASN A 142 5.82 -1.35 14.26
CA ASN A 142 6.66 -0.16 14.42
C ASN A 142 7.83 -0.11 13.44
N ASN A 143 8.15 1.08 12.92
CA ASN A 143 9.32 1.30 12.06
C ASN A 143 9.26 0.45 10.78
N LEU A 144 8.27 0.77 9.94
CA LEU A 144 8.06 0.09 8.66
C LEU A 144 8.36 1.05 7.52
N PHE A 145 9.04 0.57 6.49
CA PHE A 145 9.35 1.31 5.29
C PHE A 145 8.83 0.59 4.05
N PHE A 146 8.18 1.35 3.17
CA PHE A 146 7.68 0.91 1.89
C PHE A 146 8.17 1.84 0.79
N GLU A 147 8.89 1.31 -0.20
CA GLU A 147 9.41 2.11 -1.30
C GLU A 147 8.31 2.42 -2.33
N ASN A 148 7.97 1.48 -3.21
CA ASN A 148 6.91 1.69 -4.21
C ASN A 148 5.85 0.60 -4.09
N VAL A 149 4.65 0.99 -3.64
CA VAL A 149 3.53 0.06 -3.44
C VAL A 149 2.31 0.50 -4.23
N THR A 150 1.74 -0.44 -4.98
CA THR A 150 0.46 -0.26 -5.68
C THR A 150 -0.54 -1.32 -5.22
N VAL A 151 -1.57 -0.90 -4.51
CA VAL A 151 -2.76 -1.72 -4.25
C VAL A 151 -3.75 -1.46 -5.38
N LYS A 152 -4.07 -2.49 -6.19
CA LYS A 152 -4.95 -2.31 -7.34
C LYS A 152 -5.91 -3.47 -7.50
N THR A 153 -7.09 -3.17 -8.03
CA THR A 153 -8.04 -4.23 -8.42
C THR A 153 -7.56 -4.92 -9.70
N ASP A 154 -7.53 -6.24 -9.64
CA ASP A 154 -7.57 -7.16 -10.76
C ASP A 154 -8.38 -8.37 -10.29
N THR A 155 -9.66 -8.42 -10.66
CA THR A 155 -10.58 -9.45 -10.15
C THR A 155 -10.29 -10.83 -10.70
N LEU A 156 -9.59 -10.94 -11.85
CA LEU A 156 -9.22 -12.24 -12.43
C LEU A 156 -7.91 -12.76 -11.81
N GLY A 157 -6.98 -11.85 -11.51
CA GLY A 157 -5.73 -12.19 -10.84
C GLY A 157 -5.84 -12.31 -9.32
N SER A 158 -6.82 -11.69 -8.68
CA SER A 158 -7.01 -11.75 -7.24
C SER A 158 -7.41 -13.15 -6.79
N ILE A 159 -6.76 -13.68 -5.74
CA ILE A 159 -7.13 -14.98 -5.16
C ILE A 159 -8.51 -14.96 -4.49
N TYR A 160 -9.13 -13.79 -4.36
CA TYR A 160 -10.46 -13.59 -3.79
C TYR A 160 -11.54 -13.27 -4.84
N ASN A 161 -11.17 -13.20 -6.12
CA ASN A 161 -12.06 -12.82 -7.22
C ASN A 161 -12.83 -11.50 -6.97
N SER A 162 -12.21 -10.57 -6.24
CA SER A 162 -12.86 -9.37 -5.70
C SER A 162 -12.02 -8.12 -5.96
N ARG A 163 -12.64 -6.94 -5.86
CA ARG A 163 -11.89 -5.68 -5.87
C ARG A 163 -11.05 -5.57 -4.60
N ASN A 164 -9.97 -4.80 -4.69
CA ASN A 164 -9.09 -4.60 -3.55
C ASN A 164 -9.80 -3.87 -2.40
N ARG A 165 -9.34 -4.11 -1.18
CA ARG A 165 -9.86 -3.53 0.07
C ARG A 165 -9.01 -2.35 0.58
N GLY A 166 -8.05 -1.89 -0.22
CA GLY A 166 -7.23 -0.72 0.08
C GLY A 166 -6.14 -0.98 1.12
N VAL A 167 -5.81 0.07 1.86
CA VAL A 167 -4.78 0.06 2.91
C VAL A 167 -5.41 0.46 4.24
N SER A 168 -5.11 -0.30 5.29
CA SER A 168 -5.55 -0.04 6.65
C SER A 168 -4.36 -0.11 7.59
N ILE A 169 -4.01 1.04 8.15
CA ILE A 169 -3.02 1.21 9.21
C ILE A 169 -3.82 1.39 10.50
N TYR A 170 -3.75 0.39 11.35
CA TYR A 170 -4.65 0.22 12.47
C TYR A 170 -3.95 0.40 13.82
N VAL A 171 -4.72 0.29 14.90
CA VAL A 171 -4.34 0.48 16.30
C VAL A 171 -2.91 0.01 16.63
N GLY A 172 -2.19 0.83 17.40
CA GLY A 172 -0.84 0.56 17.91
C GLY A 172 0.30 0.65 16.90
N SER A 173 0.00 1.09 15.68
CA SER A 173 1.00 1.21 14.61
C SER A 173 1.75 2.54 14.68
N LYS A 174 3.09 2.52 14.67
CA LYS A 174 3.93 3.72 14.78
C LYS A 174 5.06 3.75 13.74
N ASN A 175 5.48 4.95 13.34
CA ASN A 175 6.65 5.15 12.46
C ASN A 175 6.55 4.34 11.16
N ILE A 176 5.48 4.56 10.40
CA ILE A 176 5.27 3.88 9.11
C ILE A 176 5.49 4.87 8.00
N LYS A 177 6.35 4.51 7.05
CA LYS A 177 6.74 5.36 5.94
C LYS A 177 6.45 4.71 4.61
N PHE A 178 5.72 5.41 3.75
CA PHE A 178 5.60 5.11 2.32
C PHE A 178 6.29 6.19 1.51
N GLU A 179 7.23 5.82 0.64
CA GLU A 179 7.77 6.74 -0.37
C GLU A 179 6.69 7.00 -1.44
N LYS A 180 6.17 5.94 -2.06
CA LYS A 180 5.06 6.03 -3.03
C LYS A 180 4.00 4.98 -2.75
N LEU A 181 2.78 5.43 -2.50
CA LEU A 181 1.60 4.59 -2.32
C LEU A 181 0.52 4.94 -3.35
N LYS A 182 0.15 3.94 -4.17
CA LYS A 182 -0.97 4.04 -5.12
C LYS A 182 -2.08 3.09 -4.73
N ILE A 183 -3.31 3.56 -4.67
CA ILE A 183 -4.49 2.76 -4.37
C ILE A 183 -5.52 2.97 -5.49
N LEU A 184 -5.74 1.93 -6.29
CA LEU A 184 -6.48 2.02 -7.55
C LEU A 184 -7.70 1.09 -7.54
N ASN A 185 -8.87 1.68 -7.78
CA ASN A 185 -10.13 0.96 -7.95
C ASN A 185 -10.57 0.14 -6.72
N THR A 186 -10.45 0.66 -5.51
CA THR A 186 -10.94 -0.01 -4.27
C THR A 186 -12.43 -0.33 -4.35
N GLY A 187 -12.83 -1.48 -3.82
CA GLY A 187 -14.21 -1.97 -3.77
C GLY A 187 -15.09 -1.33 -2.70
N GLY A 188 -16.30 -1.88 -2.51
CA GLY A 188 -17.33 -1.37 -1.60
C GLY A 188 -18.73 -1.43 -2.23
N ASP A 189 -19.16 -2.60 -2.71
CA ASP A 189 -20.42 -2.82 -3.43
C ASP A 189 -21.57 -3.36 -2.55
N GLY A 190 -21.34 -3.51 -1.25
CA GLY A 190 -22.31 -4.06 -0.30
C GLY A 190 -22.05 -5.51 0.08
N SER A 191 -21.09 -6.21 -0.53
CA SER A 191 -20.64 -7.52 -0.06
C SER A 191 -20.02 -7.45 1.35
N GLU A 192 -20.22 -8.49 2.17
CA GLU A 192 -19.57 -8.65 3.48
C GLU A 192 -18.04 -8.68 3.40
N PHE A 193 -17.48 -8.99 2.21
CA PHE A 193 -16.05 -8.90 1.97
C PHE A 193 -15.50 -7.49 2.23
N TYR A 194 -16.34 -6.46 2.08
CA TYR A 194 -16.01 -5.06 2.28
C TYR A 194 -16.52 -4.50 3.62
N THR A 195 -16.90 -5.34 4.58
CA THR A 195 -17.45 -4.87 5.86
C THR A 195 -16.53 -3.88 6.57
N TYR A 196 -15.23 -4.14 6.60
CA TYR A 196 -14.22 -3.30 7.25
C TYR A 196 -13.45 -2.39 6.29
N VAL A 197 -14.13 -1.91 5.24
CA VAL A 197 -13.55 -1.04 4.21
C VAL A 197 -14.34 0.25 4.13
N ALA A 198 -14.11 1.19 5.05
CA ALA A 198 -14.79 2.50 5.03
C ALA A 198 -14.07 3.52 4.14
N ALA A 199 -12.76 3.37 3.94
CA ALA A 199 -11.99 4.19 3.01
C ALA A 199 -10.92 3.39 2.22
N ALA A 200 -10.41 3.98 1.14
CA ALA A 200 -9.33 3.39 0.35
C ALA A 200 -7.99 3.39 1.10
N LEU A 201 -7.64 4.50 1.77
CA LEU A 201 -6.65 4.54 2.83
C LEU A 201 -7.34 4.86 4.16
N GLN A 202 -7.20 3.97 5.14
CA GLN A 202 -7.70 4.14 6.50
C GLN A 202 -6.52 4.13 7.46
N VAL A 203 -6.27 5.26 8.12
CA VAL A 203 -5.36 5.34 9.27
C VAL A 203 -6.24 5.59 10.49
N HIS A 204 -6.41 4.55 11.31
CA HIS A 204 -7.49 4.53 12.29
C HIS A 204 -7.20 3.62 13.48
N GLY A 205 -7.98 3.78 14.55
CA GLY A 205 -7.88 2.99 15.77
C GLY A 205 -8.81 3.54 16.84
N TRP A 206 -8.89 2.85 17.98
CA TRP A 206 -9.57 3.33 19.17
C TRP A 206 -8.59 3.35 20.34
N LYS A 207 -8.49 4.46 21.07
CA LYS A 207 -7.58 4.70 22.22
C LYS A 207 -6.08 4.71 21.90
N ASN A 208 -5.60 3.81 21.04
CA ASN A 208 -4.18 3.67 20.66
C ASN A 208 -4.05 3.90 19.16
N ASN A 209 -4.47 5.07 18.69
CA ASN A 209 -4.47 5.43 17.28
C ASN A 209 -3.04 5.43 16.71
N PRO A 210 -2.89 5.24 15.39
CA PRO A 210 -1.58 5.28 14.77
C PRO A 210 -0.83 6.60 15.02
N GLU A 211 0.50 6.54 15.01
CA GLU A 211 1.37 7.72 15.21
C GLU A 211 2.51 7.75 14.18
N TYR A 212 2.98 8.95 13.82
CA TYR A 212 4.16 9.13 12.95
C TYR A 212 4.04 8.41 11.60
N ILE A 213 2.88 8.52 10.95
CA ILE A 213 2.65 7.99 9.61
C ILE A 213 3.13 9.02 8.58
N THR A 214 4.12 8.64 7.77
CA THR A 214 4.68 9.48 6.71
C THR A 214 4.35 8.90 5.34
N ILE A 215 3.74 9.69 4.46
CA ILE A 215 3.52 9.31 3.07
C ILE A 215 4.02 10.45 2.17
N ASN A 216 5.08 10.18 1.39
CA ASN A 216 5.64 11.21 0.52
C ASN A 216 4.75 11.43 -0.71
N GLU A 217 4.34 10.37 -1.40
CA GLU A 217 3.37 10.45 -2.50
C GLU A 217 2.23 9.45 -2.30
N LEU A 218 1.01 9.99 -2.16
CA LEU A 218 -0.23 9.23 -2.12
C LEU A 218 -1.07 9.54 -3.36
N GLU A 219 -1.42 8.50 -4.10
CA GLU A 219 -2.37 8.56 -5.22
C GLU A 219 -3.52 7.58 -4.98
N ILE A 220 -4.74 8.10 -4.87
CA ILE A 220 -5.96 7.30 -4.75
C ILE A 220 -6.83 7.57 -5.98
N GLN A 221 -7.19 6.51 -6.70
CA GLN A 221 -8.08 6.60 -7.85
C GLN A 221 -9.26 5.64 -7.70
N ASN A 222 -10.46 6.15 -7.99
CA ASN A 222 -11.71 5.41 -8.04
C ASN A 222 -11.96 4.61 -6.74
N ALA A 223 -12.03 5.30 -5.61
CA ALA A 223 -12.45 4.71 -4.34
C ALA A 223 -13.97 4.54 -4.32
N ALA A 224 -14.50 3.34 -4.06
CA ALA A 224 -15.95 3.18 -4.00
C ALA A 224 -16.57 3.98 -2.84
N ARG A 225 -15.87 4.07 -1.70
CA ARG A 225 -16.31 4.79 -0.50
C ARG A 225 -15.45 6.04 -0.29
N THR A 226 -15.20 6.44 0.95
CA THR A 226 -14.27 7.52 1.27
C THR A 226 -12.88 7.23 0.69
N ALA A 227 -12.17 8.23 0.17
CA ALA A 227 -10.83 8.00 -0.37
C ALA A 227 -9.77 7.95 0.75
N LEU A 228 -9.67 9.00 1.55
CA LEU A 228 -8.72 9.09 2.66
C LEU A 228 -9.46 9.27 3.99
N TYR A 229 -9.22 8.39 4.96
CA TYR A 229 -9.61 8.56 6.36
C TYR A 229 -8.38 8.59 7.26
N LEU A 230 -8.25 9.63 8.08
CA LEU A 230 -7.06 9.90 8.88
C LEU A 230 -7.42 10.28 10.32
N THR A 231 -6.95 9.49 11.27
CA THR A 231 -6.94 9.78 12.72
C THR A 231 -5.57 9.49 13.31
N GLY A 232 -5.29 9.96 14.52
CA GLY A 232 -4.02 9.73 15.20
C GLY A 232 -3.20 11.00 15.35
N GLN A 233 -1.88 10.88 15.40
CA GLN A 233 -1.02 12.04 15.67
C GLN A 233 0.32 12.03 14.95
N HIS A 234 0.86 13.24 14.74
CA HIS A 234 2.20 13.47 14.16
C HIS A 234 2.36 12.88 12.75
N HIS A 235 1.29 12.89 11.97
CA HIS A 235 1.32 12.39 10.59
C HIS A 235 1.87 13.44 9.62
N LEU A 236 2.56 12.99 8.58
CA LEU A 236 3.06 13.84 7.50
C LEU A 236 2.70 13.24 6.15
N LEU A 237 1.77 13.87 5.42
CA LEU A 237 1.43 13.51 4.06
C LEU A 237 1.89 14.63 3.12
N LYS A 238 2.96 14.41 2.35
CA LYS A 238 3.54 15.49 1.53
C LYS A 238 2.69 15.79 0.29
N LYS A 239 2.37 14.77 -0.49
CA LYS A 239 1.57 14.95 -1.71
C LYS A 239 0.44 13.94 -1.77
N VAL A 240 -0.79 14.42 -1.68
CA VAL A 240 -2.01 13.62 -1.79
C VAL A 240 -2.76 14.00 -3.05
N GLN A 241 -3.03 13.01 -3.91
CA GLN A 241 -3.88 13.14 -5.09
C GLN A 241 -5.03 12.14 -5.00
N ILE A 242 -6.26 12.65 -5.01
CA ILE A 242 -7.48 11.85 -4.98
C ILE A 242 -8.27 12.12 -6.27
N LYS A 243 -8.62 11.06 -7.00
CA LYS A 243 -9.39 11.13 -8.25
C LYS A 243 -10.56 10.15 -8.19
N ASN A 244 -11.77 10.69 -8.14
CA ASN A 244 -13.04 9.98 -8.04
C ASN A 244 -13.20 9.16 -6.75
N PHE A 245 -14.31 9.40 -6.06
CA PHE A 245 -14.65 8.66 -4.85
C PHE A 245 -16.18 8.58 -4.66
N GLY A 246 -16.63 7.73 -3.73
CA GLY A 246 -18.01 7.72 -3.24
C GLY A 246 -19.06 7.22 -4.24
N PHE A 247 -18.70 6.35 -5.20
CA PHE A 247 -19.66 5.76 -6.15
C PHE A 247 -20.21 4.40 -5.74
N GLY A 248 -19.74 3.84 -4.63
CA GLY A 248 -20.11 2.54 -4.06
C GLY A 248 -21.30 2.60 -3.12
N SER A 249 -21.36 1.63 -2.21
CA SER A 249 -22.47 1.37 -1.30
C SER A 249 -22.02 1.37 0.16
N ASP A 250 -22.85 1.88 1.06
CA ASP A 250 -22.68 1.81 2.52
C ASP A 250 -23.28 0.52 3.12
N ALA A 251 -23.89 -0.33 2.29
CA ALA A 251 -24.42 -1.62 2.73
C ALA A 251 -23.32 -2.50 3.33
N ASN A 252 -23.66 -3.21 4.41
CA ASN A 252 -22.77 -4.07 5.20
C ASN A 252 -21.48 -3.38 5.70
N MET A 253 -21.40 -2.06 5.67
CA MET A 253 -20.25 -1.33 6.19
C MET A 253 -20.30 -1.28 7.72
N PHE A 254 -19.20 -1.67 8.36
CA PHE A 254 -19.00 -1.47 9.78
C PHE A 254 -18.70 0.00 10.08
N GLY A 255 -19.02 0.44 11.29
CA GLY A 255 -18.69 1.78 11.76
C GLY A 255 -17.19 2.04 11.73
N LEU A 256 -16.80 3.31 11.65
CA LEU A 256 -15.40 3.73 11.77
C LEU A 256 -15.08 4.07 13.23
N GLU A 257 -13.91 3.67 13.73
CA GLU A 257 -13.51 4.13 15.06
C GLU A 257 -13.33 5.65 15.08
N ASP A 258 -13.57 6.23 16.25
CA ASP A 258 -13.54 7.67 16.51
C ASP A 258 -14.60 8.52 15.79
N THR A 259 -15.57 7.90 15.11
CA THR A 259 -16.67 8.61 14.42
C THR A 259 -18.00 8.44 15.16
N LYS A 260 -18.93 9.37 14.93
CA LYS A 260 -20.33 9.18 15.33
C LYS A 260 -20.92 8.10 14.42
N LYS A 261 -21.70 7.18 15.01
CA LYS A 261 -22.38 6.12 14.25
C LYS A 261 -23.23 6.73 13.12
N GLY A 262 -23.03 6.25 11.90
CA GLY A 262 -23.72 6.71 10.70
C GLY A 262 -22.93 7.75 9.89
N ASP A 263 -21.98 8.47 10.47
CA ASP A 263 -21.15 9.43 9.72
C ASP A 263 -20.27 8.71 8.68
N GLU A 264 -19.88 7.46 8.96
CA GLU A 264 -19.10 6.63 8.03
C GLU A 264 -19.76 6.43 6.67
N LYS A 265 -21.09 6.55 6.61
CA LYS A 265 -21.90 6.38 5.40
C LYS A 265 -21.84 7.58 4.46
N MET A 266 -21.32 8.71 4.93
CA MET A 266 -21.19 9.94 4.16
C MET A 266 -19.81 10.02 3.49
N PHE A 267 -19.70 9.46 2.29
CA PHE A 267 -18.41 9.32 1.61
C PHE A 267 -17.76 10.66 1.29
N SER A 268 -16.47 10.78 1.63
CA SER A 268 -15.70 12.01 1.47
C SER A 268 -14.43 11.78 0.64
N GLY A 269 -13.92 12.85 0.02
CA GLY A 269 -12.60 12.78 -0.63
C GLY A 269 -11.52 12.56 0.44
N ALA A 270 -11.47 13.46 1.41
CA ALA A 270 -10.70 13.27 2.62
C ALA A 270 -11.59 13.45 3.86
N TRP A 271 -11.36 12.64 4.88
CA TRP A 271 -11.94 12.81 6.20
C TRP A 271 -10.83 12.73 7.23
N ILE A 272 -10.63 13.85 7.92
CA ILE A 272 -9.58 14.02 8.93
C ILE A 272 -10.30 14.21 10.25
N ASN A 273 -10.10 13.29 11.19
CA ASN A 273 -10.86 13.22 12.42
C ASN A 273 -9.95 12.80 13.57
N LYS A 274 -9.94 13.53 14.67
CA LYS A 274 -8.98 13.34 15.78
C LYS A 274 -7.55 13.16 15.27
N CYS A 275 -7.16 13.94 14.25
CA CYS A 275 -5.78 14.03 13.80
C CYS A 275 -5.15 15.23 14.50
N ASN A 276 -4.14 14.98 15.34
CA ASN A 276 -3.50 16.00 16.15
C ASN A 276 -2.04 16.16 15.72
N ASP A 277 -1.56 17.41 15.65
CA ASP A 277 -0.20 17.72 15.22
C ASP A 277 0.19 17.09 13.87
N CYS A 278 -0.78 16.97 12.96
CA CYS A 278 -0.59 16.39 11.63
C CYS A 278 -0.32 17.48 10.58
N VAL A 279 0.37 17.13 9.50
CA VAL A 279 0.60 18.01 8.35
C VAL A 279 0.26 17.29 7.05
N ILE A 280 -0.55 17.94 6.22
CA ILE A 280 -0.77 17.60 4.81
C ILE A 280 -0.21 18.76 3.97
N ASP A 281 0.92 18.57 3.30
CA ASP A 281 1.55 19.67 2.56
C ASP A 281 0.74 20.05 1.31
N SER A 282 0.29 19.06 0.55
CA SER A 282 -0.54 19.27 -0.65
C SER A 282 -1.65 18.23 -0.73
N LEU A 283 -2.88 18.71 -0.86
CA LEU A 283 -4.08 17.90 -1.06
C LEU A 283 -4.82 18.33 -2.34
N ALA A 284 -4.79 17.49 -3.37
CA ALA A 284 -5.56 17.69 -4.59
C ALA A 284 -6.70 16.68 -4.67
N ILE A 285 -7.94 17.16 -4.79
CA ILE A 285 -9.15 16.33 -4.89
C ILE A 285 -9.88 16.67 -6.20
N ALA A 286 -10.05 15.65 -7.02
CA ALA A 286 -10.87 15.69 -8.24
C ALA A 286 -11.99 14.65 -8.11
N ASN A 287 -13.23 15.01 -8.42
CA ASN A 287 -14.33 14.05 -8.44
C ASN A 287 -15.24 14.30 -9.63
N LYS A 288 -15.43 13.28 -10.48
CA LYS A 288 -16.43 13.32 -11.56
C LYS A 288 -17.81 12.85 -11.09
N SER A 289 -17.88 12.11 -9.98
CA SER A 289 -19.13 11.66 -9.38
C SER A 289 -19.82 12.78 -8.59
N LEU A 290 -21.15 12.79 -8.59
CA LEU A 290 -21.96 13.62 -7.67
C LEU A 290 -22.48 12.82 -6.46
N LYS A 291 -22.12 11.54 -6.34
CA LYS A 291 -22.59 10.64 -5.27
C LYS A 291 -21.83 10.79 -3.95
N GLY A 292 -20.61 11.35 -3.98
CA GLY A 292 -19.88 11.66 -2.75
C GLY A 292 -20.62 12.76 -1.97
N ALA A 293 -20.54 12.71 -0.64
CA ALA A 293 -21.18 13.70 0.22
C ALA A 293 -20.33 14.97 0.34
N TYR A 294 -19.02 14.82 0.58
CA TYR A 294 -18.14 15.95 0.90
C TYR A 294 -16.85 15.89 0.10
N SER A 295 -16.31 17.06 -0.25
CA SER A 295 -14.94 17.14 -0.73
C SER A 295 -13.97 16.83 0.39
N ILE A 296 -14.16 17.49 1.53
CA ILE A 296 -13.43 17.22 2.78
C ILE A 296 -14.41 17.24 3.95
N ASN A 297 -14.21 16.32 4.90
CA ASN A 297 -14.87 16.30 6.18
C ASN A 297 -13.83 16.58 7.28
N PHE A 298 -13.95 17.75 7.92
CA PHE A 298 -13.15 18.17 9.07
C PHE A 298 -13.87 17.73 10.34
N GLY A 299 -13.38 16.64 10.93
CA GLY A 299 -13.88 16.10 12.19
C GLY A 299 -13.34 16.83 13.41
N VAL A 300 -13.71 16.33 14.59
CA VAL A 300 -13.28 16.86 15.89
C VAL A 300 -11.76 16.71 16.07
N GLY A 301 -11.13 17.53 16.91
CA GLY A 301 -9.73 17.38 17.26
C GLY A 301 -9.34 18.12 18.53
N THR A 302 -8.07 18.02 18.93
CA THR A 302 -7.56 18.72 20.11
C THR A 302 -7.10 20.13 19.72
N TYR A 303 -7.77 21.16 20.23
CA TYR A 303 -7.49 22.56 19.86
C TYR A 303 -6.02 22.98 20.05
N SER A 304 -5.37 22.52 21.13
CA SER A 304 -3.96 22.82 21.42
C SER A 304 -2.94 22.06 20.55
N GLN A 305 -3.41 21.20 19.64
CA GLN A 305 -2.59 20.35 18.78
C GLN A 305 -3.07 20.45 17.33
N PRO A 306 -2.89 21.61 16.67
CA PRO A 306 -3.48 21.87 15.36
C PRO A 306 -2.96 20.94 14.28
N THR A 307 -3.85 20.59 13.34
CA THR A 307 -3.48 19.88 12.09
C THR A 307 -3.51 20.86 10.92
N PHE A 308 -2.45 20.89 10.11
CA PHE A 308 -2.34 21.82 8.99
C PHE A 308 -2.56 21.15 7.65
N ILE A 309 -3.34 21.79 6.78
CA ILE A 309 -3.37 21.52 5.34
C ILE A 309 -2.77 22.75 4.65
N ASN A 310 -1.54 22.62 4.14
CA ASN A 310 -0.79 23.77 3.64
C ASN A 310 -1.27 24.22 2.25
N ASN A 311 -1.69 23.30 1.38
CA ASN A 311 -2.24 23.60 0.07
C ASN A 311 -3.39 22.65 -0.26
N VAL A 312 -4.54 23.21 -0.64
CA VAL A 312 -5.71 22.44 -1.08
C VAL A 312 -6.16 22.87 -2.46
N GLN A 313 -6.39 21.91 -3.35
CA GLN A 313 -6.89 22.14 -4.70
C GLN A 313 -8.07 21.24 -4.98
N PHE A 314 -9.18 21.84 -5.41
CA PHE A 314 -10.36 21.13 -5.87
C PHE A 314 -10.49 21.25 -7.39
N SER A 315 -10.91 20.18 -8.05
CA SER A 315 -11.22 20.17 -9.49
C SER A 315 -12.44 19.31 -9.81
N GLU A 316 -13.02 19.51 -11.00
CA GLU A 316 -14.28 18.88 -11.41
C GLU A 316 -15.41 19.18 -10.39
N ASN A 317 -16.31 18.22 -10.14
CA ASN A 317 -17.41 18.41 -9.20
C ASN A 317 -16.94 18.61 -7.76
N ALA A 318 -15.70 18.23 -7.41
CA ALA A 318 -15.16 18.45 -6.06
C ALA A 318 -15.11 19.95 -5.68
N LYS A 319 -15.04 20.87 -6.65
CA LYS A 319 -15.13 22.33 -6.37
C LYS A 319 -16.49 22.75 -5.82
N ASN A 320 -17.53 22.00 -6.16
CA ASN A 320 -18.93 22.32 -5.82
C ASN A 320 -19.46 21.47 -4.67
N MET A 321 -18.70 20.46 -4.23
CA MET A 321 -19.08 19.62 -3.10
C MET A 321 -18.87 20.38 -1.78
N PRO A 322 -19.75 20.21 -0.79
CA PRO A 322 -19.61 20.87 0.49
C PRO A 322 -18.35 20.40 1.23
N LEU A 323 -17.84 21.28 2.09
CA LEU A 323 -16.92 20.94 3.16
C LEU A 323 -17.73 20.78 4.44
N LYS A 324 -17.59 19.65 5.13
CA LYS A 324 -18.18 19.47 6.47
C LYS A 324 -17.17 19.95 7.49
N ASP A 325 -17.61 20.83 8.39
CA ASP A 325 -16.76 21.45 9.40
C ASP A 325 -17.39 21.25 10.78
N ASP A 326 -16.75 20.45 11.64
CA ASP A 326 -17.20 20.25 13.01
C ASP A 326 -16.77 21.45 13.89
N PRO A 327 -17.65 22.00 14.75
CA PRO A 327 -17.31 23.13 15.61
C PRO A 327 -16.09 22.91 16.53
N LEU A 328 -15.70 21.66 16.76
CA LEU A 328 -14.54 21.27 17.56
C LEU A 328 -13.35 20.83 16.70
N THR A 329 -13.31 21.19 15.42
CA THR A 329 -12.15 20.86 14.59
C THR A 329 -10.90 21.64 15.03
N ASN A 330 -9.74 21.00 14.92
CA ASN A 330 -8.41 21.60 15.11
C ASN A 330 -7.69 21.80 13.76
N ILE A 331 -8.40 21.70 12.65
CA ILE A 331 -7.81 21.67 11.31
C ILE A 331 -7.73 23.08 10.75
N LEU A 332 -6.52 23.49 10.37
CA LEU A 332 -6.22 24.79 9.80
C LEU A 332 -5.79 24.63 8.35
N VAL A 333 -6.62 25.14 7.43
CA VAL A 333 -6.29 25.18 6.00
C VAL A 333 -5.62 26.51 5.69
N LYS A 334 -4.35 26.48 5.28
CA LYS A 334 -3.66 27.70 4.85
C LYS A 334 -4.18 28.09 3.47
N LYS A 335 -4.79 29.27 3.35
CA LYS A 335 -5.09 29.87 2.05
C LYS A 335 -3.77 30.24 1.38
N THR A 336 -3.54 29.69 0.19
CA THR A 336 -2.53 30.22 -0.72
C THR A 336 -3.11 31.48 -1.35
N TYR A 337 -2.50 32.63 -1.06
CA TYR A 337 -2.77 33.90 -1.75
C TYR A 337 -2.14 33.91 -3.13
#